data_AF-A0A941F1T6-F1
#
_entry.id   AF-A0A941F1T6-F1
#
_cell.length_a   1.000
_cell.length_b   1.000
_cell.length_c   1.000
_cell.angle_alpha   90.00
_cell.angle_beta   90.00
_cell.angle_gamma   90.00
#
_symmetry.space_group_name_H-M   'P 1'
#
loop_
_entity.id
_entity.type
_entity.pdbx_description
1 polymer ?
#
loop_
_entity_poly.entity_id
_entity_poly.type
_entity_poly.pdbx_seq_one_letter_code
_entity_poly.pdbx_strand_id
1 'polypeptide(L)'
;MLLRLRLWVADRPGALGLVTRELGACGADIVQVSVLSREQGRALDEITVFLPEEHRRPALEAALHSIGGVTVAGVRPSGEVPGAFPDLDLLGRIAADPRAGLGLLTDALPRILAADWAVALGPEHSGAVVARSWDAPAELVLPDLPPQASSVTVGSAYYASAPVGSSGLRVLVCRTGEPSFHRFEVLRLARLAEVTSAVAGARLMPRPAKVPR
;
A
#
# COMPACT_ATOMS: atom_id res chain seq x y z
N MET A 1 2.23 -15.63 11.23
CA MET A 1 1.92 -14.29 10.68
C MET A 1 2.31 -14.22 9.20
N LEU A 2 1.71 -13.31 8.43
CA LEU A 2 2.16 -13.01 7.07
C LEU A 2 3.12 -11.81 7.09
N LEU A 3 4.25 -11.96 6.43
CA LEU A 3 5.25 -10.92 6.23
C LEU A 3 5.41 -10.63 4.74
N ARG A 4 5.65 -9.37 4.41
CA ARG A 4 6.09 -8.92 3.10
C ARG A 4 7.49 -8.39 3.21
N LEU A 5 8.37 -8.99 2.42
CA LEU A 5 9.78 -8.72 2.32
C LEU A 5 10.02 -7.98 1.02
N ARG A 6 10.75 -6.87 1.06
CA ARG A 6 11.20 -6.16 -0.14
C ARG A 6 12.71 -6.23 -0.20
N LEU A 7 13.24 -6.88 -1.23
CA LEU A 7 14.64 -7.27 -1.32
C LEU A 7 15.23 -6.84 -2.65
N TRP A 8 16.38 -6.18 -2.63
CA TRP A 8 17.20 -6.01 -3.82
C TRP A 8 18.12 -7.22 -3.99
N VAL A 9 17.90 -8.00 -5.03
CA VAL A 9 18.64 -9.22 -5.35
C VAL A 9 19.42 -9.02 -6.65
N ALA A 10 20.56 -9.69 -6.80
CA ALA A 10 21.29 -9.68 -8.07
C ALA A 10 20.41 -10.25 -9.20
N ASP A 11 20.34 -9.57 -10.35
CA ASP A 11 19.53 -10.00 -11.48
C ASP A 11 20.26 -11.05 -12.33
N ARG A 12 20.40 -12.26 -11.76
CA ARG A 12 21.02 -13.41 -12.41
C ARG A 12 20.44 -14.72 -11.90
N PRO A 13 20.48 -15.81 -12.71
CA PRO A 13 20.02 -17.12 -12.28
C PRO A 13 20.64 -17.56 -10.93
N GLY A 14 19.81 -18.16 -10.07
CA GLY A 14 20.23 -18.68 -8.77
C GLY A 14 20.29 -17.66 -7.63
N ALA A 15 20.25 -16.35 -7.90
CA ALA A 15 20.34 -15.34 -6.85
C ALA A 15 19.16 -15.39 -5.85
N LEU A 16 17.93 -15.52 -6.37
CA LEU A 16 16.74 -15.71 -5.53
C LEU A 16 16.78 -17.04 -4.76
N GLY A 17 17.49 -18.05 -5.29
CA GLY A 17 17.69 -19.34 -4.63
C GLY A 17 18.36 -19.21 -3.26
N LEU A 18 19.29 -18.26 -3.12
CA LEU A 18 19.94 -17.98 -1.83
C LEU A 18 18.93 -17.45 -0.79
N VAL A 19 18.06 -16.53 -1.20
CA VAL A 19 16.98 -16.02 -0.36
C VAL A 19 16.05 -17.15 0.06
N THR A 20 15.57 -17.95 -0.90
CA THR A 20 14.62 -19.04 -0.62
C THR A 20 15.18 -20.08 0.36
N ARG A 21 16.50 -20.32 0.33
CA ARG A 21 17.17 -21.22 1.28
C ARG A 21 17.11 -20.69 2.71
N GLU A 22 17.44 -19.42 2.91
CA GLU A 22 17.40 -18.80 4.25
C GLU A 22 15.97 -18.69 4.78
N LEU A 23 15.00 -18.38 3.92
CA LEU A 23 13.57 -18.41 4.27
C LEU A 23 13.18 -19.81 4.78
N GLY A 24 13.53 -20.86 4.03
CA GLY A 24 13.25 -22.25 4.41
C GLY A 24 13.94 -22.66 5.72
N ALA A 25 15.20 -22.26 5.94
CA ALA A 25 15.93 -22.53 7.18
C ALA A 25 15.26 -21.88 8.41
N CYS A 26 14.62 -20.72 8.23
CA CYS A 26 13.84 -20.05 9.27
C CYS A 26 12.43 -20.66 9.46
N GLY A 27 12.02 -21.59 8.58
CA GLY A 27 10.68 -22.15 8.54
C GLY A 27 9.62 -21.20 7.97
N ALA A 28 10.04 -20.21 7.18
CA ALA A 28 9.14 -19.33 6.46
C ALA A 28 8.69 -20.00 5.15
N ASP A 29 7.38 -20.05 4.92
CA ASP A 29 6.80 -20.57 3.69
C ASP A 29 6.54 -19.44 2.69
N ILE A 30 6.94 -19.62 1.43
CA ILE A 30 6.78 -18.59 0.40
C ILE A 30 5.39 -18.70 -0.19
N VAL A 31 4.65 -17.60 -0.11
CA VAL A 31 3.28 -17.58 -0.57
C VAL A 31 3.10 -16.85 -1.90
N GLN A 32 3.85 -15.77 -2.09
CA GLN A 32 3.81 -14.99 -3.33
C GLN A 32 5.19 -14.40 -3.59
N VAL A 33 5.56 -14.33 -4.86
CA VAL A 33 6.76 -13.64 -5.34
C VAL A 33 6.36 -12.75 -6.51
N SER A 34 6.78 -11.50 -6.48
CA SER A 34 6.61 -10.55 -7.59
C SER A 34 7.87 -9.71 -7.75
N VAL A 35 8.31 -9.51 -8.99
CA VAL A 35 9.39 -8.58 -9.30
C VAL A 35 8.77 -7.20 -9.48
N LEU A 36 9.15 -6.24 -8.63
CA LEU A 36 8.71 -4.86 -8.75
C LEU A 36 9.48 -4.17 -9.86
N SER A 37 10.80 -4.06 -9.76
CA SER A 37 11.63 -3.37 -10.76
C SER A 37 12.92 -4.13 -11.06
N ARG A 38 13.54 -3.78 -12.19
CA ARG A 38 14.85 -4.28 -12.62
C ARG A 38 15.69 -3.10 -13.06
N GLU A 39 16.74 -2.80 -12.31
CA GLU A 39 17.57 -1.62 -12.51
C GLU A 39 19.02 -1.98 -12.19
N GLN A 40 19.94 -1.55 -13.07
CA GLN A 40 21.39 -1.64 -12.83
C GLN A 40 21.88 -3.06 -12.47
N GLY A 41 21.32 -4.10 -13.09
CA GLY A 41 21.68 -5.49 -12.82
C GLY A 41 21.15 -6.05 -11.49
N ARG A 42 20.18 -5.39 -10.87
CA ARG A 42 19.47 -5.83 -9.67
C ARG A 42 17.97 -5.88 -9.91
N ALA A 43 17.31 -6.84 -9.28
CA ALA A 43 15.86 -6.94 -9.22
C ALA A 43 15.39 -6.52 -7.82
N LEU A 44 14.33 -5.71 -7.76
CA LEU A 44 13.60 -5.45 -6.53
C LEU A 44 12.47 -6.46 -6.42
N ASP A 45 12.67 -7.49 -5.62
CA ASP A 45 11.69 -8.53 -5.40
C ASP A 45 10.83 -8.21 -4.18
N GLU A 46 9.52 -8.43 -4.32
CA GLU A 46 8.57 -8.41 -3.22
C GLU A 46 8.08 -9.83 -2.98
N ILE A 47 8.37 -10.35 -1.79
CA ILE A 47 8.10 -11.73 -1.39
C ILE A 47 7.17 -11.70 -0.20
N THR A 48 6.02 -12.36 -0.31
CA THR A 48 5.13 -12.59 0.83
C THR A 48 5.37 -13.98 1.39
N VAL A 49 5.63 -14.07 2.68
CA VAL A 49 5.90 -15.33 3.39
C VAL A 49 4.96 -15.51 4.57
N PHE A 50 4.61 -16.76 4.87
CA PHE A 50 4.02 -17.15 6.13
C PHE A 50 5.11 -17.58 7.11
N LEU A 51 5.20 -16.90 8.25
CA LEU A 51 6.11 -17.24 9.33
C LEU A 51 5.29 -17.79 10.52
N PRO A 52 5.39 -19.08 10.88
CA PRO A 52 4.53 -19.70 11.89
C PRO A 52 4.66 -19.07 13.28
N GLU A 53 5.88 -18.79 13.70
CA GLU A 53 6.20 -18.33 15.06
C GLU A 53 6.73 -16.89 15.04
N GLU A 54 6.08 -15.99 15.78
CA GLU A 54 6.41 -14.56 15.74
C GLU A 54 7.82 -14.25 16.23
N HIS A 55 8.29 -14.95 17.26
CA HIS A 55 9.62 -14.78 17.81
C HIS A 55 10.76 -15.13 16.83
N ARG A 56 10.46 -15.77 15.68
CA ARG A 56 11.45 -16.07 14.65
C ARG A 56 11.75 -14.89 13.74
N ARG A 57 10.95 -13.83 13.77
CA ARG A 57 11.12 -12.66 12.90
C ARG A 57 12.52 -12.01 13.01
N PRO A 58 13.09 -11.77 14.20
CA PRO A 58 14.44 -11.22 14.30
C PRO A 58 15.51 -12.12 13.69
N ALA A 59 15.38 -13.45 13.84
CA ALA A 59 16.31 -14.41 13.24
C ALA A 59 16.20 -14.44 11.71
N LEU A 60 14.97 -14.38 11.18
CA LEU A 60 14.71 -14.25 9.75
C LEU A 60 15.32 -12.97 9.16
N GLU A 61 15.11 -11.83 9.83
CA GLU A 61 15.68 -10.55 9.41
C GLU A 61 17.22 -10.61 9.43
N ALA A 62 17.82 -11.15 10.50
CA ALA A 62 19.27 -11.32 10.57
C ALA A 62 19.81 -12.24 9.47
N ALA A 63 19.14 -13.35 9.18
CA ALA A 63 19.51 -14.27 8.10
C ALA A 63 19.49 -13.57 6.74
N LEU A 64 18.44 -12.82 6.43
CA LEU A 64 18.31 -12.08 5.16
C LEU A 64 19.42 -11.02 4.99
N HIS A 65 19.78 -10.32 6.05
CA HIS A 65 20.88 -9.33 6.02
C HIS A 65 22.26 -9.98 5.85
N SER A 66 22.42 -11.26 6.21
CA SER A 66 23.69 -11.99 6.05
C SER A 66 23.95 -12.47 4.61
N ILE A 67 22.93 -12.45 3.75
CA ILE A 67 23.05 -12.97 2.38
C ILE A 67 23.87 -12.00 1.52
N GLY A 68 25.05 -12.43 1.08
CA GLY A 68 25.88 -11.65 0.17
C GLY A 68 25.15 -11.30 -1.14
N GLY A 69 25.11 -10.01 -1.47
CA GLY A 69 24.46 -9.51 -2.69
C GLY A 69 22.94 -9.28 -2.58
N VAL A 70 22.36 -9.48 -1.40
CA VAL A 70 20.98 -9.10 -1.09
C VAL A 70 20.98 -7.84 -0.22
N THR A 71 20.08 -6.90 -0.50
CA THR A 71 19.82 -5.76 0.39
C THR A 71 18.36 -5.79 0.79
N VAL A 72 18.10 -5.87 2.09
CA VAL A 72 16.75 -5.81 2.64
C VAL A 72 16.29 -4.36 2.62
N ALA A 73 15.32 -4.03 1.77
CA ALA A 73 14.73 -2.70 1.72
C ALA A 73 13.59 -2.54 2.73
N GLY A 74 13.01 -3.64 3.20
CA GLY A 74 12.05 -3.61 4.31
C GLY A 74 11.38 -4.96 4.57
N VAL A 75 11.01 -5.17 5.83
CA VAL A 75 10.28 -6.35 6.31
C VAL A 75 9.10 -5.85 7.13
N ARG A 76 7.88 -6.18 6.69
CA ARG A 76 6.66 -5.65 7.30
C ARG A 76 5.53 -6.68 7.34
N PRO A 77 4.58 -6.57 8.27
CA PRO A 77 3.35 -7.37 8.21
C PRO A 77 2.61 -7.19 6.89
N SER A 78 1.92 -8.24 6.44
CA SER A 78 1.04 -8.19 5.27
C SER A 78 -0.38 -8.59 5.68
N GLY A 79 -1.35 -7.75 5.33
CA GLY A 79 -2.79 -8.06 5.48
C GLY A 79 -3.41 -8.69 4.22
N GLU A 80 -2.65 -8.81 3.13
CA GLU A 80 -3.13 -9.48 1.92
C GLU A 80 -3.08 -11.00 2.12
N VAL A 81 -4.25 -11.62 2.04
CA VAL A 81 -4.42 -13.06 2.13
C VAL A 81 -4.03 -13.68 0.78
N PRO A 82 -3.23 -14.75 0.77
CA PRO A 82 -2.87 -15.48 -0.44
C PRO A 82 -4.08 -15.90 -1.27
N GLY A 83 -4.03 -15.67 -2.58
CA GLY A 83 -5.13 -16.02 -3.49
C GLY A 83 -6.39 -15.13 -3.34
N ALA A 84 -6.38 -14.14 -2.44
CA ALA A 84 -7.41 -13.12 -2.39
C ALA A 84 -7.15 -12.04 -3.45
N PHE A 85 -8.23 -11.41 -3.91
CA PHE A 85 -8.18 -10.30 -4.86
C PHE A 85 -8.83 -9.08 -4.23
N PRO A 86 -8.21 -8.47 -3.20
CA PRO A 86 -8.83 -7.40 -2.41
C PRO A 86 -9.25 -6.20 -3.27
N ASP A 87 -8.55 -5.97 -4.38
CA ASP A 87 -8.91 -4.94 -5.37
C ASP A 87 -10.25 -5.27 -6.05
N LEU A 88 -10.44 -6.51 -6.51
CA LEU A 88 -11.68 -6.93 -7.17
C LEU A 88 -12.85 -6.97 -6.19
N ASP A 89 -12.61 -7.45 -4.96
CA ASP A 89 -13.62 -7.46 -3.90
C ASP A 89 -14.08 -6.02 -3.56
N LEU A 90 -13.12 -5.09 -3.47
CA LEU A 90 -13.40 -3.67 -3.28
C LEU A 90 -14.25 -3.12 -4.42
N LEU A 91 -13.85 -3.36 -5.67
CA LEU A 91 -14.61 -2.88 -6.84
C LEU A 91 -16.02 -3.46 -6.89
N GLY A 92 -16.21 -4.73 -6.53
CA GLY A 92 -17.53 -5.35 -6.41
C GLY A 92 -18.40 -4.64 -5.35
N ARG A 93 -17.83 -4.33 -4.18
CA ARG A 93 -18.53 -3.57 -3.13
C ARG A 93 -18.87 -2.15 -3.56
N ILE A 94 -17.96 -1.45 -4.25
CA ILE A 94 -18.20 -0.11 -4.78
C ILE A 94 -19.28 -0.14 -5.86
N ALA A 95 -19.29 -1.16 -6.72
CA ALA A 95 -20.34 -1.32 -7.73
C ALA A 95 -21.72 -1.57 -7.09
N ALA A 96 -21.76 -2.29 -5.96
CA ALA A 96 -22.99 -2.55 -5.21
C ALA A 96 -23.51 -1.31 -4.46
N ASP A 97 -22.63 -0.50 -3.86
CA ASP A 97 -22.97 0.80 -3.27
C ASP A 97 -22.02 1.92 -3.74
N PRO A 98 -22.29 2.50 -4.93
CA PRO A 98 -21.50 3.60 -5.47
C PRO A 98 -21.37 4.83 -4.57
N ARG A 99 -22.37 5.09 -3.70
CA ARG A 99 -22.36 6.28 -2.83
C ARG A 99 -21.37 6.11 -1.68
N ALA A 100 -21.18 4.90 -1.20
CA ALA A 100 -20.16 4.57 -0.21
C ALA A 100 -18.75 4.47 -0.82
N GLY A 101 -18.61 4.60 -2.15
CA GLY A 101 -17.38 4.26 -2.87
C GLY A 101 -16.10 4.90 -2.34
N LEU A 102 -16.13 6.18 -1.96
CA LEU A 102 -14.97 6.88 -1.41
C LEU A 102 -14.57 6.36 -0.01
N GLY A 103 -15.56 6.09 0.84
CA GLY A 103 -15.34 5.50 2.16
C GLY A 103 -14.79 4.08 2.05
N LEU A 104 -15.43 3.26 1.20
CA LEU A 104 -15.00 1.88 0.93
C LEU A 104 -13.57 1.82 0.39
N LEU A 105 -13.22 2.70 -0.54
CA LEU A 105 -11.85 2.82 -1.04
C LEU A 105 -10.89 3.18 0.09
N THR A 106 -11.18 4.26 0.82
CA THR A 106 -10.35 4.73 1.95
C THR A 106 -10.12 3.62 2.98
N ASP A 107 -11.15 2.88 3.37
CA ASP A 107 -11.04 1.80 4.36
C ASP A 107 -10.23 0.60 3.86
N ALA A 108 -10.27 0.31 2.56
CA ALA A 108 -9.58 -0.85 1.99
C ALA A 108 -8.09 -0.59 1.71
N LEU A 109 -7.72 0.67 1.46
CA LEU A 109 -6.37 1.06 1.06
C LEU A 109 -5.25 0.64 2.03
N PRO A 110 -5.38 0.77 3.37
CA PRO A 110 -4.34 0.33 4.30
C PRO A 110 -3.97 -1.13 4.11
N ARG A 111 -4.97 -2.01 3.91
CA ARG A 111 -4.71 -3.43 3.70
C ARG A 111 -4.09 -3.72 2.32
N ILE A 112 -4.59 -3.09 1.27
CA ILE A 112 -4.16 -3.30 -0.13
C ILE A 112 -2.71 -2.84 -0.34
N LEU A 113 -2.37 -1.65 0.18
CA LEU A 113 -1.04 -1.07 0.01
C LEU A 113 -0.12 -1.35 1.20
N ALA A 114 -0.63 -2.06 2.20
CA ALA A 114 0.02 -2.30 3.48
C ALA A 114 0.60 -0.99 4.04
N ALA A 115 -0.31 -0.04 4.16
CA ALA A 115 -0.13 1.24 4.82
C ALA A 115 -0.72 1.17 6.23
N ASP A 116 -0.30 2.07 7.10
CA ASP A 116 -0.81 2.12 8.47
C ASP A 116 -2.23 2.70 8.49
N TRP A 117 -2.48 3.70 7.65
CA TRP A 117 -3.77 4.36 7.56
C TRP A 117 -3.99 5.05 6.21
N ALA A 118 -5.24 5.44 5.97
CA ALA A 118 -5.67 6.16 4.80
C ALA A 118 -6.75 7.21 5.12
N VAL A 119 -6.80 8.26 4.31
CA VAL A 119 -7.84 9.29 4.35
C VAL A 119 -8.24 9.71 2.94
N ALA A 120 -9.48 10.16 2.80
CA ALA A 120 -9.90 10.91 1.62
C ALA A 120 -10.03 12.40 1.97
N LEU A 121 -9.52 13.24 1.08
CA LEU A 121 -9.53 14.70 1.21
C LEU A 121 -10.49 15.30 0.19
N GLY A 122 -11.22 16.32 0.63
CA GLY A 122 -12.13 17.13 -0.17
C GLY A 122 -11.40 18.05 -1.17
N PRO A 123 -12.15 18.67 -2.10
CA PRO A 123 -11.60 19.54 -3.16
C PRO A 123 -11.09 20.91 -2.72
N GLU A 124 -11.40 21.36 -1.50
CA GLU A 124 -11.00 22.69 -1.03
C GLU A 124 -9.51 22.75 -0.68
N HIS A 125 -8.91 23.94 -0.79
CA HIS A 125 -7.52 24.22 -0.40
C HIS A 125 -7.21 23.87 1.08
N SER A 126 -8.24 23.68 1.91
CA SER A 126 -8.11 23.24 3.30
C SER A 126 -7.85 21.73 3.45
N GLY A 127 -8.07 20.91 2.41
CA GLY A 127 -7.90 19.47 2.50
C GLY A 127 -8.82 18.81 3.53
N ALA A 128 -10.06 19.29 3.67
CA ALA A 128 -11.01 18.75 4.65
C ALA A 128 -11.13 17.22 4.50
N VAL A 129 -10.96 16.50 5.60
CA VAL A 129 -11.03 15.04 5.60
C VAL A 129 -12.49 14.62 5.46
N VAL A 130 -12.82 13.94 4.37
CA VAL A 130 -14.19 13.49 4.05
C VAL A 130 -14.42 12.01 4.36
N ALA A 131 -13.35 11.21 4.47
CA ALA A 131 -13.39 9.84 4.96
C ALA A 131 -12.06 9.46 5.61
N ARG A 132 -12.09 8.50 6.54
CA ARG A 132 -10.95 8.04 7.34
C ARG A 132 -11.02 6.53 7.46
N SER A 133 -9.90 5.86 7.27
CA SER A 133 -9.75 4.47 7.69
C SER A 133 -9.73 4.37 9.22
N TRP A 134 -9.94 3.17 9.74
CA TRP A 134 -9.97 2.90 11.19
C TRP A 134 -8.80 3.49 11.97
N ASP A 135 -7.55 3.23 11.54
CA ASP A 135 -6.35 3.66 12.26
C ASP A 135 -5.86 5.08 11.88
N ALA A 136 -6.67 5.88 11.17
CA ALA A 136 -6.28 7.22 10.76
C ALA A 136 -6.20 8.18 11.97
N PRO A 137 -5.07 8.88 12.20
CA PRO A 137 -4.91 9.80 13.33
C PRO A 137 -5.97 10.90 13.35
N ALA A 138 -6.48 11.24 14.53
CA ALA A 138 -7.50 12.29 14.70
C ALA A 138 -7.05 13.63 14.12
N GLU A 139 -5.83 14.03 14.46
CA GLU A 139 -5.16 15.22 13.94
C GLU A 139 -4.17 14.83 12.84
N LEU A 140 -4.25 15.48 11.69
CA LEU A 140 -3.41 15.19 10.53
C LEU A 140 -2.58 16.41 10.18
N VAL A 141 -1.28 16.22 10.06
CA VAL A 141 -0.37 17.18 9.44
C VAL A 141 -0.10 16.69 8.03
N LEU A 142 -0.79 17.29 7.05
CA LEU A 142 -0.64 16.91 5.66
C LEU A 142 0.66 17.53 5.09
N PRO A 143 1.50 16.74 4.39
CA PRO A 143 2.62 17.30 3.65
C PRO A 143 2.11 18.08 2.44
N ASP A 144 3.01 18.82 1.77
CA ASP A 144 2.70 19.34 0.44
C ASP A 144 2.57 18.16 -0.54
N LEU A 145 1.36 17.98 -1.08
CA LEU A 145 1.00 16.85 -1.93
C LEU A 145 0.95 17.30 -3.39
N PRO A 146 1.78 16.72 -4.27
CA PRO A 146 1.67 16.98 -5.70
C PRO A 146 0.25 16.69 -6.23
N PRO A 147 -0.20 17.41 -7.27
CA PRO A 147 -1.54 17.23 -7.81
C PRO A 147 -1.74 15.88 -8.51
N GLN A 148 -0.66 15.30 -9.06
CA GLN A 148 -0.69 13.96 -9.64
C GLN A 148 -0.41 12.89 -8.58
N ALA A 149 -0.74 11.64 -8.93
CA ALA A 149 -0.42 10.50 -8.09
C ALA A 149 1.10 10.45 -7.82
N SER A 150 1.47 10.46 -6.56
CA SER A 150 2.85 10.66 -6.13
C SER A 150 3.09 10.07 -4.76
N SER A 151 4.37 9.96 -4.39
CA SER A 151 4.79 9.64 -3.03
C SER A 151 5.66 10.76 -2.48
N VAL A 152 5.48 11.07 -1.19
CA VAL A 152 6.23 12.11 -0.48
C VAL A 152 6.75 11.52 0.83
N THR A 153 7.96 11.88 1.22
CA THR A 153 8.58 11.42 2.46
C THR A 153 8.76 12.61 3.39
N VAL A 154 8.30 12.49 4.63
CA VAL A 154 8.51 13.49 5.70
C VAL A 154 9.01 12.78 6.95
N GLY A 155 10.29 12.96 7.28
CA GLY A 155 10.92 12.22 8.37
C GLY A 155 10.83 10.71 8.13
N SER A 156 10.23 9.98 9.07
CA SER A 156 9.99 8.53 8.99
C SER A 156 8.62 8.15 8.41
N ALA A 157 7.80 9.14 8.03
CA ALA A 157 6.50 8.92 7.44
C ALA A 157 6.59 8.99 5.91
N TYR A 158 6.08 7.96 5.27
CA TYR A 158 5.96 7.86 3.82
C TYR A 158 4.51 8.02 3.45
N TYR A 159 4.22 8.92 2.52
CA TYR A 159 2.90 9.22 2.01
C TYR A 159 2.80 8.79 0.56
N ALA A 160 1.64 8.30 0.15
CA ALA A 160 1.28 8.20 -1.26
C ALA A 160 -0.13 8.76 -1.46
N SER A 161 -0.31 9.57 -2.48
CA SER A 161 -1.58 10.21 -2.79
C SER A 161 -1.98 9.94 -4.24
N ALA A 162 -3.27 9.98 -4.51
CA ALA A 162 -3.80 10.00 -5.87
C ALA A 162 -5.13 10.77 -5.94
N PRO A 163 -5.37 11.53 -7.02
CA PRO A 163 -6.67 12.15 -7.26
C PRO A 163 -7.74 11.07 -7.54
N VAL A 164 -8.97 11.33 -7.09
CA VAL A 164 -10.15 10.50 -7.34
C VAL A 164 -11.05 11.25 -8.31
N GLY A 165 -10.97 10.90 -9.59
CA GLY A 165 -11.74 11.59 -10.64
C GLY A 165 -11.31 13.05 -10.85
N SER A 166 -12.20 13.84 -11.43
CA SER A 166 -11.96 15.26 -11.77
C SER A 166 -12.58 16.25 -10.77
N SER A 167 -13.13 15.77 -9.66
CA SER A 167 -13.89 16.58 -8.71
C SER A 167 -13.04 17.27 -7.64
N GLY A 168 -11.70 17.15 -7.71
CA GLY A 168 -10.77 17.62 -6.70
C GLY A 168 -10.64 16.71 -5.47
N LEU A 169 -11.38 15.60 -5.41
CA LEU A 169 -11.19 14.58 -4.38
C LEU A 169 -9.82 13.90 -4.55
N ARG A 170 -9.24 13.48 -3.44
CA ARG A 170 -8.02 12.65 -3.44
C ARG A 170 -8.01 11.69 -2.28
N VAL A 171 -7.32 10.57 -2.45
CA VAL A 171 -6.97 9.65 -1.38
C VAL A 171 -5.50 9.83 -1.03
N LEU A 172 -5.21 9.67 0.26
CA LEU A 172 -3.88 9.70 0.84
C LEU A 172 -3.73 8.46 1.70
N VAL A 173 -2.64 7.74 1.53
CA VAL A 173 -2.20 6.68 2.44
C VAL A 173 -0.89 7.08 3.08
N CYS A 174 -0.66 6.59 4.29
CA CYS A 174 0.60 6.80 5.00
C CYS A 174 1.04 5.51 5.66
N ARG A 175 2.36 5.31 5.67
CA ARG A 175 3.00 4.32 6.53
C ARG A 175 4.25 4.89 7.18
N THR A 176 4.56 4.39 8.35
CA THR A 176 5.72 4.79 9.15
C THR A 176 6.74 3.67 9.12
N GLY A 177 8.00 4.02 8.89
CA GLY A 177 9.08 3.04 8.77
C GLY A 177 9.18 2.41 7.39
N GLU A 178 10.34 1.82 7.12
CA GLU A 178 10.70 1.34 5.78
C GLU A 178 9.84 0.15 5.32
N PRO A 179 9.63 0.00 4.00
CA PRO A 179 10.12 0.85 2.91
C PRO A 179 9.14 1.99 2.55
N SER A 180 9.66 3.00 1.86
CA SER A 180 8.83 3.99 1.17
C SER A 180 7.89 3.34 0.13
N PHE A 181 6.84 4.06 -0.28
CA PHE A 181 5.97 3.62 -1.37
C PHE A 181 6.76 3.53 -2.68
N HIS A 182 6.79 2.35 -3.26
CA HIS A 182 7.39 2.14 -4.56
C HIS A 182 6.47 2.66 -5.67
N ARG A 183 7.02 2.99 -6.84
CA ARG A 183 6.27 3.52 -7.98
C ARG A 183 5.05 2.66 -8.35
N PHE A 184 5.16 1.33 -8.28
CA PHE A 184 4.05 0.42 -8.55
C PHE A 184 2.91 0.50 -7.53
N GLU A 185 3.21 0.78 -6.26
CA GLU A 185 2.19 1.00 -5.23
C GLU A 185 1.44 2.30 -5.50
N VAL A 186 2.15 3.36 -5.91
CA VAL A 186 1.55 4.64 -6.33
C VAL A 186 0.68 4.46 -7.57
N LEU A 187 1.12 3.67 -8.56
CA LEU A 187 0.33 3.34 -9.75
C LEU A 187 -0.92 2.51 -9.41
N ARG A 188 -0.81 1.55 -8.49
CA ARG A 188 -1.94 0.75 -8.01
C ARG A 188 -2.96 1.64 -7.29
N LEU A 189 -2.50 2.53 -6.39
CA LEU A 189 -3.34 3.55 -5.75
C LEU A 189 -4.09 4.39 -6.78
N ALA A 190 -3.36 4.90 -7.78
CA ALA A 190 -3.95 5.71 -8.85
C ALA A 190 -5.02 4.95 -9.64
N ARG A 191 -4.77 3.68 -10.01
CA ARG A 191 -5.79 2.87 -10.70
C ARG A 191 -7.00 2.58 -9.84
N LEU A 192 -6.83 2.28 -8.56
CA LEU A 192 -7.96 2.06 -7.66
C LEU A 192 -8.81 3.32 -7.52
N ALA A 193 -8.18 4.48 -7.38
CA ALA A 193 -8.86 5.77 -7.34
C ALA A 193 -9.61 6.07 -8.66
N GLU A 194 -8.97 5.84 -9.81
CA GLU A 194 -9.56 6.06 -11.13
C GLU A 194 -10.76 5.15 -11.38
N VAL A 195 -10.62 3.84 -11.13
CA VAL A 195 -11.71 2.88 -11.34
C VAL A 195 -12.85 3.13 -10.35
N THR A 196 -12.54 3.49 -9.10
CA THR A 196 -13.57 3.92 -8.13
C THR A 196 -14.35 5.11 -8.66
N SER A 197 -13.67 6.12 -9.21
CA SER A 197 -14.33 7.27 -9.84
C SER A 197 -15.17 6.89 -11.05
N ALA A 198 -14.70 5.96 -11.89
CA ALA A 198 -15.44 5.52 -13.07
C ALA A 198 -16.72 4.75 -12.68
N VAL A 199 -16.64 3.88 -11.67
CA VAL A 199 -17.78 3.07 -11.19
C VAL A 199 -18.79 3.94 -10.45
N ALA A 200 -18.33 4.84 -9.58
CA ALA A 200 -19.21 5.63 -8.74
C ALA A 200 -19.73 6.91 -9.42
N GLY A 201 -18.96 7.47 -10.36
CA GLY A 201 -19.32 8.67 -11.11
C GLY A 201 -19.64 9.86 -10.21
N ALA A 202 -20.69 10.62 -10.56
CA ALA A 202 -21.13 11.80 -9.81
C ALA A 202 -21.62 11.49 -8.37
N ARG A 203 -21.77 10.22 -7.99
CA ARG A 203 -22.27 9.80 -6.67
C ARG A 203 -21.21 9.87 -5.57
N LEU A 204 -19.95 10.13 -5.91
CA LEU A 204 -18.86 10.32 -4.96
C LEU A 204 -18.91 11.67 -4.22
N MET A 205 -19.72 12.61 -4.69
CA MET A 205 -19.81 13.93 -4.05
C MET A 205 -20.57 13.82 -2.74
N PRO A 206 -20.03 14.33 -1.61
CA PRO A 206 -20.85 14.62 -0.45
C PRO A 206 -21.97 15.58 -0.88
N ARG A 207 -23.22 15.25 -0.57
CA ARG A 207 -24.35 16.14 -0.87
C ARG A 207 -24.10 17.47 -0.13
N PRO A 208 -24.27 18.64 -0.76
CA PRO A 208 -24.21 19.89 -0.01
C PRO A 208 -25.23 19.79 1.14
N ALA A 209 -24.79 20.13 2.35
CA ALA A 209 -25.67 20.15 3.51
C ALA A 209 -26.91 20.98 3.15
N LYS A 210 -28.11 20.44 3.40
CA LYS A 210 -29.33 21.25 3.27
C LYS A 210 -29.21 22.41 4.24
N VAL A 211 -29.12 23.62 3.73
CA VAL A 211 -29.27 24.83 4.54
C VAL A 211 -30.66 24.76 5.17
N PRO A 212 -30.79 24.78 6.51
CA PRO A 212 -32.10 24.84 7.15
C PRO A 212 -32.78 26.15 6.71
N ARG A 213 -34.04 26.03 6.27
CA ARG A 213 -34.89 27.19 5.95
C ARG A 213 -35.29 27.94 7.21
#